data_AF-A0A969DWL3-F1
#
_entry.id   AF-A0A969DWL3-F1
#
_cell.length_a   1.000
_cell.length_b   1.000
_cell.length_c   1.000
_cell.angle_alpha   90.00
_cell.angle_beta   90.00
_cell.angle_gamma   90.00
#
_symmetry.space_group_name_H-M   'P 1'
#
loop_
_entity.id
_entity.type
_entity.pdbx_description
1 polymer ?
#
loop_
_entity_poly.entity_id
_entity_poly.type
_entity_poly.pdbx_seq_one_letter_code
_entity_poly.pdbx_strand_id
1 'polypeptide(L)'
;MYSESLKIRQDTNDSYGEAITLNNIGLLLRKTGDISQGIEKLQSSLAIFRRIGDPVNEGNTLDSLGSLYKDKGSFLEAERAYQQALILLRDSGSYPIERVVLQNLGVLFEDKRSLDLAISFYKQSINLTEDIRKDLRSLPLDAQSSYTRKVSDTYRRLADLLIKKGRIGEAQQVLELLKIQEINDITEGTRSATPTAQIALSQLEQDIIAQYNSLIDFGQKLADCEQTRCDKLGEYQTQYTALTQAYDRFLEDTKTNLTAARATEIDAGTKTFLANADRIITAQPNTALIYPLVLEDKVRILWATKGGALNQAECPLGEAELSGLVETFRTALQTTSTATPVQQAGKKLYDCLIPPKLQAVLNNSRIDNLIFVPDRITNYIPMAALHDGQQYLIERYSLSNILAASFTDTDSRLPSEPSILGFGSPKPSPSTIPPAPTAPSPSSPKNSTPSSNATAATTNAASSPAKSC
;
A
#
# COMPACT_ATOMS: atom_id res chain seq x y z
N MET A 1 25.10 17.93 15.90
CA MET A 1 24.05 17.04 16.44
C MET A 1 24.47 15.57 16.47
N TYR A 2 24.39 14.79 15.37
CA TYR A 2 24.70 13.34 15.44
C TYR A 2 26.18 13.03 15.79
N SER A 3 27.14 13.75 15.22
CA SER A 3 28.58 13.53 15.52
C SER A 3 28.95 13.87 16.98
N GLU A 4 28.33 14.91 17.55
CA GLU A 4 28.51 15.28 18.97
C GLU A 4 27.85 14.24 19.88
N SER A 5 26.65 13.77 19.54
CA SER A 5 25.97 12.70 20.28
C SER A 5 26.77 11.40 20.24
N LEU A 6 27.40 11.06 19.11
CA LEU A 6 28.24 9.87 18.98
C LEU A 6 29.43 9.94 19.93
N LYS A 7 30.13 11.08 19.96
CA LYS A 7 31.27 11.30 20.84
C LYS A 7 30.89 11.17 22.32
N ILE A 8 29.77 11.78 22.73
CA ILE A 8 29.28 11.67 24.12
C ILE A 8 28.96 10.22 24.49
N ARG A 9 28.30 9.47 23.60
CA ARG A 9 27.96 8.04 23.83
C ARG A 9 29.22 7.18 23.96
N GLN A 10 30.25 7.45 23.15
CA GLN A 10 31.56 6.81 23.26
C GLN A 10 32.27 7.16 24.57
N ASP A 11 32.31 8.45 24.93
CA ASP A 11 32.94 8.93 26.17
C ASP A 11 32.25 8.39 27.43
N THR A 12 30.95 8.06 27.33
CA THR A 12 30.14 7.49 28.43
C THR A 12 30.03 5.96 28.38
N ASN A 13 30.64 5.29 27.40
CA ASN A 13 30.54 3.85 27.15
C ASN A 13 29.08 3.35 26.94
N ASP A 14 28.19 4.21 26.46
CA ASP A 14 26.81 3.84 26.07
C ASP A 14 26.82 3.12 24.72
N SER A 15 27.10 1.82 24.73
CA SER A 15 27.16 1.00 23.50
C SER A 15 25.83 0.94 22.76
N TYR A 16 24.71 0.86 23.48
CA TYR A 16 23.37 0.83 22.86
C TYR A 16 23.10 2.15 22.13
N GLY A 17 23.33 3.27 22.81
CA GLY A 17 23.21 4.58 22.19
C GLY A 17 24.18 4.75 21.01
N GLU A 18 25.44 4.38 21.17
CA GLU A 18 26.44 4.47 20.09
C GLU A 18 25.93 3.81 18.81
N ALA A 19 25.44 2.57 18.93
CA ALA A 19 24.90 1.80 17.82
C ALA A 19 23.69 2.48 17.16
N ILE A 20 22.72 2.97 17.94
CA ILE A 20 21.56 3.72 17.42
C ILE A 20 22.00 4.99 16.66
N THR A 21 22.97 5.73 17.22
CA THR A 21 23.47 6.96 16.59
C THR A 21 24.17 6.65 15.27
N LEU A 22 25.00 5.61 15.22
CA LEU A 22 25.65 5.14 14.00
C LEU A 22 24.64 4.73 12.94
N ASN A 23 23.57 4.01 13.32
CA ASN A 23 22.50 3.63 12.40
C ASN A 23 21.82 4.86 11.77
N ASN A 24 21.48 5.85 12.60
CA ASN A 24 20.86 7.09 12.15
C ASN A 24 21.78 7.92 11.24
N ILE A 25 23.09 7.95 11.53
CA ILE A 25 24.08 8.59 10.64
C ILE A 25 24.12 7.86 9.30
N GLY A 26 24.12 6.52 9.29
CA GLY A 26 24.10 5.73 8.05
C GLY A 26 22.89 6.05 7.17
N LEU A 27 21.69 6.11 7.77
CA LEU A 27 20.46 6.49 7.07
C LEU A 27 20.47 7.95 6.58
N LEU A 28 21.10 8.87 7.32
CA LEU A 28 21.27 10.25 6.88
C LEU A 28 22.21 10.34 5.67
N LEU A 29 23.34 9.63 5.72
CA LEU A 29 24.33 9.57 4.64
C LEU A 29 23.72 8.99 3.36
N ARG A 30 22.86 7.96 3.49
CA ARG A 30 22.04 7.46 2.39
C ARG A 30 21.22 8.56 1.73
N LYS A 31 20.52 9.38 2.51
CA LYS A 31 19.69 10.49 2.00
C LYS A 31 20.52 11.59 1.32
N THR A 32 21.75 11.80 1.76
CA THR A 32 22.67 12.79 1.15
C THR A 32 23.49 12.21 0.00
N GLY A 33 23.31 10.91 -0.33
CA GLY A 33 23.98 10.24 -1.44
C GLY A 33 25.36 9.64 -1.13
N ASP A 34 25.84 9.72 0.12
CA ASP A 34 27.11 9.13 0.53
C ASP A 34 26.92 7.67 0.97
N ILE A 35 26.64 6.82 -0.01
CA ILE A 35 26.26 5.41 0.22
C ILE A 35 27.40 4.62 0.88
N SER A 36 28.65 4.84 0.47
CA SER A 36 29.80 4.10 1.00
C SER A 36 30.04 4.39 2.48
N GLN A 37 30.09 5.67 2.87
CA GLN A 37 30.22 6.01 4.30
C GLN A 37 28.99 5.55 5.09
N GLY A 38 27.80 5.62 4.49
CA GLY A 38 26.58 5.10 5.10
C GLY A 38 26.68 3.63 5.47
N ILE A 39 27.20 2.79 4.56
CA ILE A 39 27.44 1.36 4.78
C ILE A 39 28.43 1.16 5.93
N GLU A 40 29.55 1.89 5.96
CA GLU A 40 30.53 1.77 7.04
C GLU A 40 29.91 2.06 8.42
N LYS A 41 29.10 3.13 8.53
CA LYS A 41 28.42 3.46 9.79
C LYS A 41 27.43 2.40 10.22
N LEU A 42 26.69 1.83 9.27
CA LEU A 42 25.75 0.74 9.57
C LEU A 42 26.49 -0.56 9.94
N GLN A 43 27.62 -0.87 9.32
CA GLN A 43 28.44 -2.03 9.70
C GLN A 43 29.00 -1.89 11.13
N SER A 44 29.44 -0.69 11.53
CA SER A 44 29.84 -0.43 12.92
C SER A 44 28.68 -0.57 13.89
N SER A 45 27.49 -0.05 13.54
CA SER A 45 26.27 -0.22 14.32
C SER A 45 25.91 -1.72 14.49
N LEU A 46 25.94 -2.47 13.39
CA LEU A 46 25.66 -3.90 13.34
C LEU A 46 26.58 -4.69 14.27
N ALA A 47 27.89 -4.40 14.23
CA ALA A 47 28.87 -5.07 15.08
C ALA A 47 28.59 -4.82 16.58
N ILE A 48 28.12 -3.63 16.95
CA ILE A 48 27.78 -3.31 18.34
C ILE A 48 26.50 -4.06 18.76
N PHE A 49 25.43 -4.04 17.95
CA PHE A 49 24.19 -4.76 18.28
C PHE A 49 24.40 -6.28 18.42
N ARG A 50 25.22 -6.87 17.53
CA ARG A 50 25.66 -8.27 17.66
C ARG A 50 26.38 -8.54 18.98
N ARG A 51 27.30 -7.65 19.36
CA ARG A 51 28.10 -7.81 20.59
C ARG A 51 27.26 -7.71 21.85
N ILE A 52 26.25 -6.84 21.87
CA ILE A 52 25.36 -6.66 23.03
C ILE A 52 24.15 -7.61 23.03
N GLY A 53 23.97 -8.41 21.97
CA GLY A 53 22.91 -9.40 21.87
C GLY A 53 21.51 -8.79 21.69
N ASP A 54 21.37 -7.77 20.83
CA ASP A 54 20.10 -7.13 20.51
C ASP A 54 19.62 -7.53 19.09
N PRO A 55 18.88 -8.64 18.94
CA PRO A 55 18.50 -9.17 17.64
C PRO A 55 17.50 -8.28 16.89
N VAL A 56 16.69 -7.50 17.62
CA VAL A 56 15.70 -6.60 17.01
C VAL A 56 16.40 -5.44 16.31
N ASN A 57 17.32 -4.77 17.01
CA ASN A 57 18.09 -3.68 16.40
C ASN A 57 19.14 -4.20 15.41
N GLU A 58 19.68 -5.40 15.60
CA GLU A 58 20.50 -6.08 14.59
C GLU A 58 19.73 -6.25 13.28
N GLY A 59 18.51 -6.82 13.35
CA GLY A 59 17.64 -6.98 12.17
C GLY A 59 17.28 -5.65 11.50
N ASN A 60 17.01 -4.60 12.29
CA ASN A 60 16.72 -3.27 11.76
C ASN A 60 17.94 -2.62 11.05
N THR A 61 19.14 -2.81 11.59
CA THR A 61 20.37 -2.35 10.95
C THR A 61 20.69 -3.14 9.68
N LEU A 62 20.40 -4.45 9.66
CA LEU A 62 20.51 -5.28 8.46
C LEU A 62 19.52 -4.86 7.37
N ASP A 63 18.27 -4.52 7.71
CA ASP A 63 17.31 -3.92 6.76
C ASP A 63 17.85 -2.61 6.15
N SER A 64 18.42 -1.76 7.00
CA SER A 64 19.04 -0.50 6.58
C SER A 64 20.24 -0.76 5.65
N LEU A 65 21.10 -1.73 5.95
CA LEU A 65 22.20 -2.15 5.09
C LEU A 65 21.69 -2.68 3.75
N GLY A 66 20.65 -3.51 3.77
CA GLY A 66 20.01 -4.04 2.57
C GLY A 66 19.55 -2.92 1.64
N SER A 67 18.98 -1.86 2.20
CA SER A 67 18.56 -0.67 1.45
C SER A 67 19.75 0.05 0.81
N LEU A 68 20.86 0.26 1.53
CA LEU A 68 22.04 0.93 0.97
C LEU A 68 22.75 0.06 -0.07
N TYR A 69 22.83 -1.26 0.13
CA TYR A 69 23.37 -2.17 -0.87
C TYR A 69 22.53 -2.18 -2.14
N LYS A 70 21.20 -2.15 -2.02
CA LYS A 70 20.28 -2.01 -3.16
C LYS A 70 20.54 -0.70 -3.90
N ASP A 71 20.63 0.42 -3.19
CA ASP A 71 20.89 1.74 -3.79
C ASP A 71 22.27 1.83 -4.47
N LYS A 72 23.25 1.05 -3.99
CA LYS A 72 24.56 0.87 -4.62
C LYS A 72 24.54 -0.03 -5.88
N GLY A 73 23.46 -0.80 -6.09
CA GLY A 73 23.37 -1.83 -7.13
C GLY A 73 23.94 -3.20 -6.72
N SER A 74 24.35 -3.36 -5.47
CA SER A 74 24.85 -4.61 -4.88
C SER A 74 23.68 -5.51 -4.44
N PHE A 75 22.93 -6.06 -5.41
CA PHE A 75 21.68 -6.78 -5.13
C PHE A 75 21.85 -8.06 -4.32
N LEU A 76 22.97 -8.78 -4.46
CA LEU A 76 23.21 -10.02 -3.72
C LEU A 76 23.44 -9.74 -2.24
N GLU A 77 24.23 -8.71 -1.93
CA GLU A 77 24.47 -8.23 -0.58
C GLU A 77 23.21 -7.66 0.05
N ALA A 78 22.39 -6.96 -0.74
CA ALA A 78 21.08 -6.48 -0.30
C ALA A 78 20.16 -7.63 0.10
N GLU A 79 20.05 -8.64 -0.77
CA GLU A 79 19.25 -9.84 -0.54
C GLU A 79 19.68 -10.55 0.75
N ARG A 80 20.97 -10.82 0.91
CA ARG A 80 21.51 -11.46 2.13
C ARG A 80 21.21 -10.67 3.39
N ALA A 81 21.38 -9.35 3.36
CA ALA A 81 21.11 -8.50 4.51
C ALA A 81 19.62 -8.57 4.91
N TYR A 82 18.70 -8.51 3.95
CA TYR A 82 17.27 -8.66 4.22
C TYR A 82 16.90 -10.07 4.72
N GLN A 83 17.50 -11.13 4.18
CA GLN A 83 17.24 -12.49 4.63
C GLN A 83 17.67 -12.71 6.10
N GLN A 84 18.86 -12.21 6.48
CA GLN A 84 19.31 -12.25 7.88
C GLN A 84 18.38 -11.43 8.78
N ALA A 85 17.96 -10.25 8.33
CA ALA A 85 16.99 -9.43 9.06
C ALA A 85 15.66 -10.17 9.29
N LEU A 86 15.14 -10.87 8.26
CA LEU A 86 13.89 -11.63 8.39
C LEU A 86 13.96 -12.70 9.48
N ILE A 87 15.04 -13.47 9.55
CA ILE A 87 15.18 -14.54 10.54
C ILE A 87 15.20 -13.94 11.96
N LEU A 88 16.08 -12.97 12.20
CA LEU A 88 16.21 -12.34 13.51
C LEU A 88 14.90 -11.73 14.00
N LEU A 89 14.16 -11.07 13.09
CA LEU A 89 12.91 -10.40 13.43
C LEU A 89 11.75 -11.39 13.65
N ARG A 90 11.71 -12.50 12.90
CA ARG A 90 10.76 -13.59 13.14
C ARG A 90 11.00 -14.26 14.49
N ASP A 91 12.25 -14.60 14.78
CA ASP A 91 12.64 -15.23 16.05
C ASP A 91 12.38 -14.32 17.25
N SER A 92 12.53 -13.00 17.06
CA SER A 92 12.27 -11.99 18.08
C SER A 92 10.80 -11.56 18.19
N GLY A 93 9.92 -12.02 17.28
CA GLY A 93 8.51 -11.60 17.21
C GLY A 93 8.30 -10.11 16.88
N SER A 94 9.25 -9.46 16.21
CA SER A 94 9.20 -8.03 15.86
C SER A 94 8.49 -7.80 14.52
N TYR A 95 7.18 -8.10 14.49
CA TYR A 95 6.36 -8.05 13.28
C TYR A 95 6.37 -6.69 12.54
N PRO A 96 6.35 -5.51 13.21
CA PRO A 96 6.35 -4.23 12.48
C PRO A 96 7.59 -4.00 11.62
N ILE A 97 8.75 -4.49 12.07
CA ILE A 97 10.01 -4.38 11.32
C ILE A 97 10.08 -5.49 10.27
N GLU A 98 9.68 -6.73 10.60
CA GLU A 98 9.59 -7.83 9.62
C GLU A 98 8.76 -7.42 8.39
N ARG A 99 7.61 -6.78 8.62
CA ARG A 99 6.73 -6.24 7.57
C ARG A 99 7.47 -5.28 6.62
N VAL A 100 8.35 -4.42 7.16
CA VAL A 100 9.18 -3.49 6.36
C VAL A 100 10.21 -4.27 5.54
N VAL A 101 10.87 -5.26 6.13
CA VAL A 101 11.85 -6.09 5.42
C VAL A 101 11.18 -6.85 4.25
N LEU A 102 10.00 -7.42 4.46
CA LEU A 102 9.22 -8.07 3.40
C LEU A 102 8.86 -7.09 2.27
N GLN A 103 8.48 -5.85 2.62
CA GLN A 103 8.22 -4.80 1.63
C GLN A 103 9.50 -4.47 0.83
N ASN A 104 10.64 -4.34 1.50
CA ASN A 104 11.93 -4.02 0.88
C ASN A 104 12.45 -5.16 -0.02
N LEU A 105 12.20 -6.42 0.34
CA LEU A 105 12.41 -7.57 -0.54
C LEU A 105 11.51 -7.51 -1.77
N GLY A 106 10.24 -7.12 -1.61
CA GLY A 106 9.34 -6.85 -2.73
C GLY A 106 9.92 -5.84 -3.72
N VAL A 107 10.42 -4.71 -3.22
CA VAL A 107 11.10 -3.67 -4.02
C VAL A 107 12.38 -4.20 -4.67
N LEU A 108 13.21 -4.93 -3.93
CA LEU A 108 14.44 -5.52 -4.47
C LEU A 108 14.15 -6.45 -5.66
N PHE A 109 13.14 -7.30 -5.56
CA PHE A 109 12.78 -8.22 -6.64
C PHE A 109 12.08 -7.53 -7.80
N GLU A 110 11.39 -6.41 -7.56
CA GLU A 110 10.89 -5.52 -8.61
C GLU A 110 12.07 -4.93 -9.41
N ASP A 111 13.11 -4.42 -8.73
CA ASP A 111 14.34 -3.91 -9.36
C ASP A 111 15.08 -5.00 -10.15
N LYS A 112 15.10 -6.25 -9.62
CA LYS A 112 15.63 -7.44 -10.31
C LYS A 112 14.70 -7.99 -11.41
N ARG A 113 13.56 -7.35 -11.69
CA ARG A 113 12.52 -7.78 -12.66
C ARG A 113 11.93 -9.17 -12.41
N SER A 114 12.02 -9.66 -11.18
CA SER A 114 11.45 -10.92 -10.72
C SER A 114 10.05 -10.71 -10.14
N LEU A 115 9.07 -10.45 -11.01
CA LEU A 115 7.76 -9.95 -10.60
C LEU A 115 6.97 -10.92 -9.71
N ASP A 116 7.03 -12.23 -9.94
CA ASP A 116 6.28 -13.21 -9.14
C ASP A 116 6.83 -13.30 -7.70
N LEU A 117 8.13 -13.10 -7.52
CA LEU A 117 8.78 -12.95 -6.21
C LEU A 117 8.38 -11.64 -5.54
N ALA A 118 8.43 -10.53 -6.27
CA ALA A 118 8.02 -9.23 -5.75
C ALA A 118 6.57 -9.27 -5.25
N ILE A 119 5.66 -9.86 -6.04
CA ILE A 119 4.26 -10.10 -5.66
C ILE A 119 4.18 -10.94 -4.38
N SER A 120 4.92 -12.04 -4.30
CA SER A 120 4.91 -12.95 -3.13
C SER A 120 5.34 -12.23 -1.84
N PHE A 121 6.36 -11.38 -1.91
CA PHE A 121 6.85 -10.61 -0.76
C PHE A 121 5.93 -9.44 -0.39
N TYR A 122 5.39 -8.72 -1.36
CA TYR A 122 4.39 -7.69 -1.08
C TYR A 122 3.13 -8.27 -0.44
N LYS A 123 2.66 -9.45 -0.89
CA LYS A 123 1.54 -10.15 -0.25
C LYS A 123 1.84 -10.53 1.20
N GLN A 124 3.02 -11.10 1.48
CA GLN A 124 3.42 -11.41 2.86
C GLN A 124 3.46 -10.14 3.73
N SER A 125 4.04 -9.04 3.21
CA SER A 125 4.07 -7.75 3.92
C SER A 125 2.66 -7.23 4.22
N ILE A 126 1.74 -7.30 3.25
CA ILE A 126 0.36 -6.87 3.43
C ILE A 126 -0.38 -7.76 4.41
N ASN A 127 -0.27 -9.08 4.32
CA ASN A 127 -0.91 -10.00 5.26
C ASN A 127 -0.42 -9.74 6.70
N LEU A 128 0.89 -9.55 6.89
CA LEU A 128 1.45 -9.19 8.19
C LEU A 128 0.96 -7.81 8.67
N THR A 129 0.76 -6.86 7.75
CA THR A 129 0.11 -5.57 8.06
C THR A 129 -1.29 -5.80 8.62
N GLU A 130 -2.10 -6.64 7.96
CA GLU A 130 -3.46 -6.94 8.40
C GLU A 130 -3.51 -7.67 9.74
N ASP A 131 -2.54 -8.55 9.99
CA ASP A 131 -2.40 -9.26 11.27
C ASP A 131 -2.02 -8.28 12.40
N ILE A 132 -0.99 -7.44 12.19
CA ILE A 132 -0.59 -6.40 13.14
C ILE A 132 -1.76 -5.47 13.48
N ARG A 133 -2.55 -5.06 12.48
CA ARG A 133 -3.74 -4.20 12.71
C ARG A 133 -4.82 -4.87 13.54
N LYS A 134 -5.01 -6.19 13.40
CA LYS A 134 -5.96 -6.93 14.24
C LYS A 134 -5.64 -6.75 15.72
N ASP A 135 -4.35 -6.71 16.05
CA ASP A 135 -3.86 -6.60 17.42
C ASP A 135 -3.77 -5.14 17.89
N LEU A 136 -3.53 -4.18 17.00
CA LEU A 136 -3.44 -2.73 17.31
C LEU A 136 -4.79 -2.00 17.43
N ARG A 137 -5.92 -2.72 17.47
CA ARG A 137 -7.29 -2.14 17.54
C ARG A 137 -7.51 -1.23 18.77
N SER A 138 -6.57 -1.14 19.71
CA SER A 138 -6.62 -0.36 20.96
C SER A 138 -5.79 0.94 21.01
N LEU A 139 -5.08 1.35 19.94
CA LEU A 139 -4.23 2.55 19.97
C LEU A 139 -4.92 3.85 19.49
N PRO A 140 -4.45 5.04 19.90
CA PRO A 140 -4.93 6.35 19.42
C PRO A 140 -4.58 6.66 17.95
N LEU A 141 -5.37 7.52 17.30
CA LEU A 141 -5.41 7.78 15.84
C LEU A 141 -4.20 8.54 15.26
N ASP A 142 -3.56 9.36 16.07
CA ASP A 142 -2.39 10.17 15.70
C ASP A 142 -1.18 9.30 15.33
N ALA A 143 -0.98 8.18 16.02
CA ALA A 143 0.02 7.17 15.70
C ALA A 143 -0.29 6.36 14.41
N GLN A 144 -1.56 6.32 13.98
CA GLN A 144 -2.03 5.52 12.83
C GLN A 144 -1.89 6.24 11.48
N SER A 145 -2.07 7.55 11.44
CA SER A 145 -2.02 8.35 10.19
C SER A 145 -0.68 8.26 9.42
N SER A 146 0.44 8.17 10.12
CA SER A 146 1.79 7.99 9.54
C SER A 146 2.03 6.55 9.03
N TYR A 147 1.36 5.58 9.67
CA TYR A 147 1.40 4.17 9.28
C TYR A 147 0.69 3.95 7.95
N THR A 148 -0.50 4.51 7.76
CA THR A 148 -1.32 4.30 6.56
C THR A 148 -0.67 4.82 5.28
N ARG A 149 0.01 5.98 5.31
CA ARG A 149 0.66 6.52 4.11
C ARG A 149 1.81 5.64 3.60
N LYS A 150 2.57 5.01 4.50
CA LYS A 150 3.66 4.10 4.11
C LYS A 150 3.13 2.73 3.66
N VAL A 151 1.98 2.33 4.17
CA VAL A 151 1.36 1.05 3.85
C VAL A 151 0.62 1.12 2.52
N SER A 152 -0.06 2.23 2.21
CA SER A 152 -0.82 2.39 0.95
C SER A 152 0.05 2.19 -0.29
N ASP A 153 1.29 2.68 -0.28
CA ASP A 153 2.25 2.49 -1.37
C ASP A 153 2.51 1.00 -1.67
N THR A 154 2.55 0.15 -0.65
CA THR A 154 2.79 -1.29 -0.81
C THR A 154 1.61 -1.98 -1.49
N TYR A 155 0.38 -1.65 -1.08
CA TYR A 155 -0.85 -2.20 -1.69
C TYR A 155 -0.94 -1.79 -3.15
N ARG A 156 -0.63 -0.53 -3.45
CA ARG A 156 -0.71 0.00 -4.82
C ARG A 156 0.38 -0.58 -5.71
N ARG A 157 1.61 -0.74 -5.21
CA ARG A 157 2.69 -1.46 -5.93
C ARG A 157 2.29 -2.91 -6.24
N LEU A 158 1.73 -3.62 -5.26
CA LEU A 158 1.24 -4.99 -5.49
C LEU A 158 0.14 -5.01 -6.56
N ALA A 159 -0.85 -4.12 -6.47
CA ALA A 159 -1.93 -4.04 -7.44
C ALA A 159 -1.41 -3.77 -8.86
N ASP A 160 -0.45 -2.86 -9.02
CA ASP A 160 0.19 -2.59 -10.31
C ASP A 160 0.92 -3.83 -10.88
N LEU A 161 1.70 -4.54 -10.05
CA LEU A 161 2.36 -5.78 -10.47
C LEU A 161 1.35 -6.87 -10.87
N LEU A 162 0.27 -7.02 -10.12
CA LEU A 162 -0.82 -7.95 -10.44
C LEU A 162 -1.48 -7.58 -11.78
N ILE A 163 -1.75 -6.29 -12.02
CA ILE A 163 -2.27 -5.77 -13.28
C ILE A 163 -1.33 -6.08 -14.44
N LYS A 164 -0.02 -5.83 -14.29
CA LYS A 164 1.02 -6.15 -15.28
C LYS A 164 1.06 -7.65 -15.63
N LYS A 165 0.72 -8.52 -14.67
CA LYS A 165 0.63 -9.98 -14.84
C LYS A 165 -0.77 -10.45 -15.30
N GLY A 166 -1.71 -9.55 -15.57
CA GLY A 166 -3.08 -9.88 -15.98
C GLY A 166 -4.01 -10.34 -14.86
N ARG A 167 -3.57 -10.28 -13.60
CA ARG A 167 -4.30 -10.73 -12.39
C ARG A 167 -5.18 -9.61 -11.82
N ILE A 168 -6.08 -9.11 -12.65
CA ILE A 168 -6.77 -7.83 -12.42
C ILE A 168 -7.80 -7.92 -11.30
N GLY A 169 -8.56 -9.03 -11.19
CA GLY A 169 -9.51 -9.19 -10.09
C GLY A 169 -8.83 -9.29 -8.73
N GLU A 170 -7.65 -9.89 -8.69
CA GLU A 170 -6.82 -9.88 -7.49
C GLU A 170 -6.26 -8.49 -7.18
N ALA A 171 -5.77 -7.75 -8.17
CA ALA A 171 -5.37 -6.35 -7.98
C ALA A 171 -6.52 -5.52 -7.41
N GLN A 172 -7.73 -5.74 -7.91
CA GLN A 172 -8.94 -5.10 -7.42
C GLN A 172 -9.24 -5.47 -5.96
N GLN A 173 -9.09 -6.73 -5.57
CA GLN A 173 -9.22 -7.15 -4.17
C GLN A 173 -8.22 -6.43 -3.27
N VAL A 174 -6.95 -6.31 -3.69
CA VAL A 174 -5.91 -5.59 -2.95
C VAL A 174 -6.29 -4.11 -2.78
N LEU A 175 -6.82 -3.46 -3.82
CA LEU A 175 -7.23 -2.06 -3.74
C LEU A 175 -8.49 -1.86 -2.89
N GLU A 176 -9.45 -2.81 -2.90
CA GLU A 176 -10.59 -2.77 -1.97
C GLU A 176 -10.14 -2.86 -0.52
N LEU A 177 -9.16 -3.74 -0.21
CA LEU A 177 -8.53 -3.80 1.11
C LEU A 177 -7.97 -2.44 1.52
N LEU A 178 -7.22 -1.79 0.64
CA LEU A 178 -6.68 -0.45 0.91
C LEU A 178 -7.78 0.57 1.20
N LYS A 179 -8.86 0.60 0.41
CA LYS A 179 -9.96 1.56 0.62
C LYS A 179 -10.62 1.40 1.99
N ILE A 180 -10.80 0.17 2.45
CA ILE A 180 -11.35 -0.11 3.79
C ILE A 180 -10.44 0.45 4.87
N GLN A 181 -9.12 0.35 4.69
CA GLN A 181 -8.15 0.91 5.64
C GLN A 181 -8.23 2.44 5.68
N GLU A 182 -8.26 3.09 4.52
CA GLU A 182 -8.40 4.55 4.43
C GLU A 182 -9.69 5.04 5.12
N ILE A 183 -10.78 4.26 5.09
CA ILE A 183 -12.04 4.60 5.80
C ILE A 183 -11.92 4.39 7.31
N ASN A 184 -11.40 3.23 7.74
CA ASN A 184 -11.26 2.89 9.16
C ASN A 184 -10.38 3.89 9.92
N ASP A 185 -9.48 4.58 9.23
CA ASP A 185 -8.65 5.65 9.78
C ASP A 185 -9.43 6.96 9.98
N ILE A 186 -10.50 7.19 9.20
CA ILE A 186 -11.32 8.40 9.24
C ILE A 186 -12.50 8.25 10.22
N THR A 187 -13.06 7.04 10.35
CA THR A 187 -14.24 6.81 11.18
C THR A 187 -13.84 6.43 12.62
N GLU A 188 -13.91 7.40 13.54
CA GLU A 188 -13.71 7.19 14.98
C GLU A 188 -14.66 6.11 15.54
N GLY A 189 -14.10 5.02 16.08
CA GLY A 189 -14.81 4.12 17.01
C GLY A 189 -15.97 3.27 16.49
N THR A 190 -16.45 3.47 15.26
CA THR A 190 -17.53 2.67 14.62
C THR A 190 -16.97 1.60 13.69
N ARG A 191 -15.80 1.03 14.07
CA ARG A 191 -15.11 0.00 13.30
C ARG A 191 -16.02 -1.22 13.18
N SER A 192 -16.50 -1.50 11.96
CA SER A 192 -17.18 -2.76 11.68
C SER A 192 -16.26 -3.92 12.06
N ALA A 193 -16.78 -4.88 12.82
CA ALA A 193 -16.09 -6.09 13.26
C ALA A 193 -15.85 -7.08 12.09
N THR A 194 -15.53 -6.58 10.90
CA THR A 194 -15.34 -7.42 9.72
C THR A 194 -13.96 -8.08 9.81
N PRO A 195 -13.85 -9.39 9.50
CA PRO A 195 -12.57 -10.07 9.45
C PRO A 195 -11.64 -9.34 8.49
N THR A 196 -10.41 -9.06 8.93
CA THR A 196 -9.33 -8.64 8.04
C THR A 196 -9.14 -9.74 7.00
N ALA A 197 -9.53 -9.49 5.76
CA ALA A 197 -9.37 -10.47 4.69
C ALA A 197 -7.90 -10.48 4.26
N GLN A 198 -7.21 -11.59 4.51
CA GLN A 198 -5.86 -11.83 4.02
C GLN A 198 -5.90 -12.01 2.49
N ILE A 199 -4.82 -11.60 1.83
CA ILE A 199 -4.60 -11.88 0.41
C ILE A 199 -4.09 -13.32 0.30
N ALA A 200 -4.87 -14.18 -0.35
CA ALA A 200 -4.50 -15.57 -0.55
C ALA A 200 -3.23 -15.69 -1.40
N LEU A 201 -2.31 -16.58 -1.01
CA LEU A 201 -1.20 -17.01 -1.83
C LEU A 201 -1.66 -18.15 -2.73
N SER A 202 -1.46 -18.02 -4.04
CA SER A 202 -1.62 -19.12 -4.98
C SER A 202 -0.63 -20.23 -4.68
N GLN A 203 -0.91 -21.47 -5.12
CA GLN A 203 0.00 -22.60 -4.91
C GLN A 203 1.41 -22.28 -5.40
N LEU A 204 1.51 -21.64 -6.57
CA LEU A 204 2.80 -21.22 -7.09
C LEU A 204 3.56 -20.30 -6.15
N GLU A 205 2.90 -19.28 -5.61
CA GLU A 205 3.55 -18.32 -4.70
C GLU A 205 3.97 -19.02 -3.41
N GLN A 206 3.19 -20.00 -2.94
CA GLN A 206 3.58 -20.84 -1.80
C GLN A 206 4.84 -21.66 -2.11
N ASP A 207 4.92 -22.28 -3.29
CA ASP A 207 6.09 -23.07 -3.71
C ASP A 207 7.34 -22.19 -3.87
N ILE A 208 7.18 -21.00 -4.46
CA ILE A 208 8.21 -19.97 -4.59
C ILE A 208 8.74 -19.57 -3.20
N ILE A 209 7.84 -19.24 -2.27
CA ILE A 209 8.19 -18.83 -0.91
C ILE A 209 8.88 -20.00 -0.17
N ALA A 210 8.38 -21.22 -0.30
CA ALA A 210 8.94 -22.39 0.37
C ALA A 210 10.39 -22.66 -0.06
N GLN A 211 10.65 -22.61 -1.37
CA GLN A 211 12.02 -22.76 -1.87
C GLN A 211 12.92 -21.60 -1.46
N TYR A 212 12.40 -20.37 -1.47
CA TYR A 212 13.18 -19.21 -1.02
C TYR A 212 13.47 -19.22 0.48
N ASN A 213 12.59 -19.77 1.31
CA ASN A 213 12.88 -19.94 2.74
C ASN A 213 14.08 -20.85 2.98
N SER A 214 14.32 -21.85 2.12
CA SER A 214 15.53 -22.68 2.20
C SER A 214 16.82 -21.88 1.92
N LEU A 215 16.74 -20.87 1.04
CA LEU A 215 17.83 -19.92 0.80
C LEU A 215 18.07 -19.02 2.01
N ILE A 216 17.00 -18.53 2.63
CA ILE A 216 17.04 -17.73 3.86
C ILE A 216 17.78 -18.51 4.97
N ASP A 217 17.34 -19.74 5.25
CA ASP A 217 17.92 -20.58 6.31
C ASP A 217 19.41 -20.85 6.08
N PHE A 218 19.79 -21.16 4.84
CA PHE A 218 21.20 -21.37 4.50
C PHE A 218 22.01 -20.06 4.57
N GLY A 219 21.40 -18.94 4.22
CA GLY A 219 21.99 -17.60 4.35
C GLY A 219 22.39 -17.26 5.78
N GLN A 220 21.59 -17.65 6.78
CA GLN A 220 21.94 -17.48 8.19
C GLN A 220 23.17 -18.30 8.58
N LYS A 221 23.19 -19.58 8.18
CA LYS A 221 24.34 -20.46 8.45
C LYS A 221 25.65 -19.90 7.86
N LEU A 222 25.56 -19.30 6.68
CA LEU A 222 26.70 -18.59 6.07
C LEU A 222 27.08 -17.35 6.91
N ALA A 223 26.12 -16.53 7.34
CA ALA A 223 26.37 -15.35 8.15
C ALA A 223 27.03 -15.67 9.50
N ASP A 224 26.59 -16.72 10.19
CA ASP A 224 27.17 -17.19 11.44
C ASP A 224 28.63 -17.63 11.24
N CYS A 225 28.91 -18.31 10.13
CA CYS A 225 30.27 -18.70 9.76
C CYS A 225 31.15 -17.49 9.41
N GLU A 226 30.61 -16.47 8.72
CA GLU A 226 31.31 -15.22 8.43
C GLU A 226 31.69 -14.48 9.72
N GLN A 227 30.77 -14.42 10.68
CA GLN A 227 31.00 -13.79 11.98
C GLN A 227 32.06 -14.51 12.81
N THR A 228 32.00 -15.85 12.85
CA THR A 228 32.92 -16.69 13.63
C THR A 228 34.23 -17.00 12.90
N ARG A 229 34.35 -16.58 11.63
CA ARG A 229 35.46 -16.94 10.73
C ARG A 229 35.70 -18.45 10.69
N CYS A 230 34.62 -19.20 10.45
CA CYS A 230 34.68 -20.65 10.45
C CYS A 230 35.50 -21.21 9.27
N ASP A 231 36.12 -22.38 9.45
CA ASP A 231 37.00 -23.01 8.43
C ASP A 231 36.30 -23.30 7.10
N LYS A 232 34.97 -23.42 7.12
CA LYS A 232 34.13 -23.77 5.96
C LYS A 232 33.58 -22.56 5.20
N LEU A 233 34.06 -21.35 5.47
CA LEU A 233 33.49 -20.13 4.90
C LEU A 233 33.45 -20.18 3.35
N GLY A 234 34.55 -20.54 2.70
CA GLY A 234 34.60 -20.63 1.23
C GLY A 234 33.67 -21.71 0.65
N GLU A 235 33.48 -22.82 1.38
CA GLU A 235 32.55 -23.89 1.02
C GLU A 235 31.11 -23.38 1.06
N TYR A 236 30.71 -22.72 2.16
CA TYR A 236 29.37 -22.17 2.33
C TYR A 236 29.07 -21.04 1.35
N GLN A 237 30.04 -20.18 1.02
CA GLN A 237 29.87 -19.16 -0.01
C GLN A 237 29.59 -19.77 -1.39
N THR A 238 30.31 -20.85 -1.73
CA THR A 238 30.11 -21.58 -2.98
C THR A 238 28.74 -22.25 -3.01
N GLN A 239 28.35 -22.93 -1.94
CA GLN A 239 27.05 -23.58 -1.79
C GLN A 239 25.89 -22.58 -1.88
N TYR A 240 25.99 -21.44 -1.19
CA TYR A 240 24.98 -20.38 -1.23
C TYR A 240 24.80 -19.89 -2.67
N THR A 241 25.90 -19.61 -3.37
CA THR A 241 25.86 -19.14 -4.76
C THR A 241 25.22 -20.16 -5.69
N ALA A 242 25.54 -21.45 -5.52
CA ALA A 242 24.93 -22.52 -6.29
C ALA A 242 23.42 -22.67 -6.00
N LEU A 243 23.00 -22.50 -4.74
CA LEU A 243 21.59 -22.54 -4.35
C LEU A 243 20.82 -21.36 -4.94
N THR A 244 21.38 -20.15 -4.92
CA THR A 244 20.78 -18.98 -5.56
C THR A 244 20.59 -19.21 -7.05
N GLN A 245 21.62 -19.73 -7.75
CA GLN A 245 21.52 -20.05 -9.17
C GLN A 245 20.53 -21.19 -9.48
N ALA A 246 20.38 -22.17 -8.58
CA ALA A 246 19.37 -23.22 -8.72
C ALA A 246 17.96 -22.65 -8.59
N TYR A 247 17.76 -21.75 -7.64
CA TYR A 247 16.49 -21.08 -7.44
C TYR A 247 16.13 -20.13 -8.58
N ASP A 248 17.09 -19.35 -9.10
CA ASP A 248 16.88 -18.51 -10.28
C ASP A 248 16.45 -19.35 -11.50
N ARG A 249 17.05 -20.54 -11.68
CA ARG A 249 16.62 -21.49 -12.72
C ARG A 249 15.22 -22.02 -12.49
N PHE A 250 14.88 -22.38 -11.25
CA PHE A 250 13.53 -22.80 -10.89
C PHE A 250 12.49 -21.72 -11.24
N LEU A 251 12.77 -20.45 -10.97
CA LEU A 251 11.89 -19.34 -11.30
C LEU A 251 11.69 -19.17 -12.82
N GLU A 252 12.75 -19.30 -13.62
CA GLU A 252 12.64 -19.16 -15.08
C GLU A 252 11.89 -20.34 -15.72
N ASP A 253 12.12 -21.56 -15.24
CA ASP A 253 11.36 -22.75 -15.69
C ASP A 253 9.88 -22.61 -15.35
N THR A 254 9.60 -22.24 -14.09
CA THR A 254 8.26 -21.95 -13.60
C THR A 254 7.55 -20.92 -14.47
N LYS A 255 8.21 -19.78 -14.76
CA LYS A 255 7.65 -18.70 -15.58
C LYS A 255 7.30 -19.19 -17.00
N THR A 256 8.11 -20.08 -17.57
CA THR A 256 7.88 -20.66 -18.90
C THR A 256 6.68 -21.61 -18.90
N ASN A 257 6.52 -22.41 -17.86
CA ASN A 257 5.38 -23.34 -17.72
C ASN A 257 4.07 -22.61 -17.39
N LEU A 258 4.14 -21.46 -16.70
CA LEU A 258 2.98 -20.72 -16.21
C LEU A 258 2.23 -19.93 -17.29
N THR A 259 2.93 -19.43 -18.31
CA THR A 259 2.30 -18.73 -19.45
C THR A 259 1.38 -19.64 -20.25
N ALA A 260 1.65 -20.95 -20.26
CA ALA A 260 0.81 -21.96 -20.89
C ALA A 260 -0.43 -22.32 -20.04
N ALA A 261 -0.31 -22.37 -18.71
CA ALA A 261 -1.41 -22.76 -17.81
C ALA A 261 -2.40 -21.62 -17.51
N ARG A 262 -1.93 -20.37 -17.36
CA ARG A 262 -2.76 -19.22 -16.95
C ARG A 262 -3.80 -18.74 -17.98
N ALA A 263 -3.77 -19.25 -19.21
CA ALA A 263 -4.75 -18.87 -20.24
C ALA A 263 -6.18 -19.39 -19.96
N THR A 264 -6.36 -20.28 -18.97
CA THR A 264 -7.63 -21.01 -18.79
C THR A 264 -8.29 -20.90 -17.42
N GLU A 265 -7.64 -20.32 -16.40
CA GLU A 265 -8.19 -20.21 -15.06
C GLU A 265 -8.50 -18.77 -14.64
N ILE A 266 -9.75 -18.53 -14.26
CA ILE A 266 -10.15 -17.31 -13.55
C ILE A 266 -9.55 -17.38 -12.14
N ASP A 267 -8.67 -16.44 -11.79
CA ASP A 267 -8.03 -16.40 -10.47
C ASP A 267 -9.06 -16.18 -9.35
N ALA A 268 -8.72 -16.63 -8.14
CA ALA A 268 -9.60 -16.55 -6.98
C ALA A 268 -10.03 -15.10 -6.64
N GLY A 269 -9.16 -14.12 -6.89
CA GLY A 269 -9.48 -12.71 -6.71
C GLY A 269 -10.55 -12.25 -7.70
N THR A 270 -10.43 -12.65 -8.98
CA THR A 270 -11.46 -12.40 -9.99
C THR A 270 -12.78 -13.07 -9.64
N LYS A 271 -12.79 -14.31 -9.13
CA LYS A 271 -14.02 -14.96 -8.66
C LYS A 271 -14.67 -14.18 -7.51
N THR A 272 -13.88 -13.74 -6.55
CA THR A 272 -14.35 -12.96 -5.38
C THR A 272 -14.92 -11.61 -5.81
N PHE A 273 -14.20 -10.90 -6.68
CA PHE A 273 -14.67 -9.64 -7.28
C PHE A 273 -16.02 -9.81 -7.96
N LEU A 274 -16.14 -10.82 -8.83
CA LEU A 274 -17.37 -11.08 -9.57
C LEU A 274 -18.53 -11.46 -8.64
N ALA A 275 -18.28 -12.23 -7.57
CA ALA A 275 -19.29 -12.55 -6.58
C ALA A 275 -19.81 -11.31 -5.84
N ASN A 276 -18.92 -10.40 -5.43
CA ASN A 276 -19.31 -9.14 -4.79
C ASN A 276 -20.12 -8.24 -5.74
N ALA A 277 -19.69 -8.16 -7.01
CA ALA A 277 -20.42 -7.41 -8.03
C ALA A 277 -21.80 -8.02 -8.31
N ASP A 278 -21.88 -9.35 -8.44
CA ASP A 278 -23.13 -10.07 -8.72
C ASP A 278 -24.18 -9.88 -7.63
N ARG A 279 -23.76 -9.84 -6.36
CA ARG A 279 -24.67 -9.53 -5.23
C ARG A 279 -25.37 -8.17 -5.42
N ILE A 280 -24.61 -7.14 -5.78
CA ILE A 280 -25.12 -5.78 -5.99
C ILE A 280 -26.02 -5.72 -7.23
N ILE A 281 -25.56 -6.31 -8.35
CA ILE A 281 -26.30 -6.33 -9.62
C ILE A 281 -27.61 -7.13 -9.48
N THR A 282 -27.62 -8.17 -8.66
CA THR A 282 -28.83 -8.97 -8.40
C THR A 282 -29.81 -8.23 -7.49
N ALA A 283 -29.32 -7.51 -6.48
CA ALA A 283 -30.16 -6.70 -5.58
C ALA A 283 -30.82 -5.51 -6.31
N GLN A 284 -30.14 -4.93 -7.29
CA GLN A 284 -30.67 -3.88 -8.14
C GLN A 284 -30.49 -4.26 -9.62
N PRO A 285 -31.50 -4.89 -10.25
CA PRO A 285 -31.44 -5.23 -11.67
C PRO A 285 -31.13 -4.02 -12.56
N ASN A 286 -30.64 -4.28 -13.78
CA ASN A 286 -30.29 -3.24 -14.75
C ASN A 286 -29.17 -2.31 -14.26
N THR A 287 -28.20 -2.86 -13.51
CA THR A 287 -27.08 -2.13 -12.94
C THR A 287 -25.77 -2.43 -13.65
N ALA A 288 -24.97 -1.40 -13.89
CA ALA A 288 -23.56 -1.50 -14.22
C ALA A 288 -22.71 -1.00 -13.05
N LEU A 289 -21.82 -1.86 -12.56
CA LEU A 289 -20.88 -1.53 -11.50
C LEU A 289 -19.54 -1.15 -12.13
N ILE A 290 -19.04 0.06 -11.87
CA ILE A 290 -17.90 0.66 -12.58
C ILE A 290 -16.79 1.02 -11.60
N TYR A 291 -15.59 0.53 -11.87
CA TYR A 291 -14.39 0.70 -11.05
C TYR A 291 -13.32 1.44 -11.85
N PRO A 292 -13.19 2.76 -11.69
CA PRO A 292 -12.02 3.47 -12.16
C PRO A 292 -10.84 3.21 -11.20
N LEU A 293 -9.77 2.64 -11.74
CA LEU A 293 -8.50 2.40 -11.05
C LEU A 293 -7.47 3.41 -11.54
N VAL A 294 -7.04 4.31 -10.66
CA VAL A 294 -6.11 5.40 -11.03
C VAL A 294 -4.68 4.92 -10.78
N LEU A 295 -3.95 4.71 -11.88
CA LEU A 295 -2.53 4.40 -11.90
C LEU A 295 -1.73 5.69 -12.23
N GLU A 296 -0.41 5.61 -12.12
CA GLU A 296 0.47 6.76 -12.34
C GLU A 296 0.35 7.31 -13.78
N ASP A 297 0.33 6.42 -14.77
CA ASP A 297 0.36 6.75 -16.20
C ASP A 297 -1.00 6.64 -16.91
N LYS A 298 -2.01 6.02 -16.26
CA LYS A 298 -3.33 5.79 -16.87
C LYS A 298 -4.43 5.52 -15.86
N VAL A 299 -5.67 5.51 -16.33
CA VAL A 299 -6.82 4.97 -15.60
C VAL A 299 -7.27 3.67 -16.23
N ARG A 300 -7.40 2.60 -15.45
CA ARG A 300 -8.04 1.36 -15.90
C ARG A 300 -9.49 1.33 -15.42
N ILE A 301 -10.42 1.14 -16.33
CA ILE A 301 -11.85 1.02 -16.01
C ILE A 301 -12.20 -0.46 -16.02
N LEU A 302 -12.62 -1.00 -14.87
CA LEU A 302 -13.25 -2.31 -14.78
C LEU A 302 -14.75 -2.13 -14.65
N TRP A 303 -15.53 -3.04 -15.24
CA TRP A 303 -16.96 -3.06 -14.97
C TRP A 303 -17.53 -4.46 -14.97
N ALA A 304 -18.61 -4.61 -14.20
CA ALA A 304 -19.43 -5.79 -14.13
C ALA A 304 -20.88 -5.44 -14.41
N THR A 305 -21.54 -6.29 -15.18
CA THR A 305 -22.98 -6.27 -15.45
C THR A 305 -23.52 -7.69 -15.29
N LYS A 306 -24.83 -7.86 -15.42
CA LYS A 306 -25.47 -9.18 -15.35
C LYS A 306 -24.80 -10.16 -16.32
N GLY A 307 -24.40 -11.34 -15.82
CA GLY A 307 -23.67 -12.35 -16.59
C GLY A 307 -22.22 -12.58 -16.13
N GLY A 308 -21.72 -11.81 -15.17
CA GLY A 308 -20.54 -12.16 -14.38
C GLY A 308 -19.21 -12.14 -15.14
N ALA A 309 -19.10 -11.45 -16.27
CA ALA A 309 -17.82 -11.27 -16.96
C ALA A 309 -17.09 -10.02 -16.44
N LEU A 310 -15.80 -10.16 -16.10
CA LEU A 310 -14.94 -9.02 -15.82
C LEU A 310 -14.58 -8.33 -17.13
N ASN A 311 -15.14 -7.14 -17.35
CA ASN A 311 -14.81 -6.33 -18.51
C ASN A 311 -13.84 -5.21 -18.12
N GLN A 312 -13.01 -4.79 -19.08
CA GLN A 312 -12.04 -3.72 -18.85
C GLN A 312 -11.72 -2.89 -20.08
N ALA A 313 -11.26 -1.66 -19.83
CA ALA A 313 -10.70 -0.76 -20.81
C ALA A 313 -9.70 0.20 -20.14
N GLU A 314 -8.88 0.85 -20.95
CA GLU A 314 -7.90 1.83 -20.47
C GLU A 314 -8.27 3.22 -20.97
N CYS A 315 -8.07 4.20 -20.10
CA CYS A 315 -8.08 5.63 -20.41
C CYS A 315 -6.65 6.15 -20.22
N PRO A 316 -6.05 6.79 -21.24
CA PRO A 316 -4.64 7.15 -21.26
C PRO A 316 -4.31 8.42 -20.44
N LEU A 317 -5.14 8.77 -19.45
CA LEU A 317 -4.87 9.91 -18.55
C LEU A 317 -4.14 9.43 -17.31
N GLY A 318 -2.94 9.96 -17.08
CA GLY A 318 -2.19 9.70 -15.84
C GLY A 318 -2.81 10.37 -14.61
N GLU A 319 -2.35 10.00 -13.41
CA GLU A 319 -2.89 10.53 -12.15
C GLU A 319 -2.83 12.07 -12.10
N ALA A 320 -1.71 12.65 -12.53
CA ALA A 320 -1.52 14.11 -12.53
C ALA A 320 -2.45 14.83 -13.52
N GLU A 321 -2.57 14.29 -14.74
CA GLU A 321 -3.44 14.86 -15.78
C GLU A 321 -4.92 14.75 -15.39
N LEU A 322 -5.32 13.58 -14.88
CA LEU A 322 -6.65 13.35 -14.35
C LEU A 322 -6.94 14.34 -13.22
N SER A 323 -6.00 14.56 -12.31
CA SER A 323 -6.17 15.49 -11.20
C SER A 323 -6.40 16.93 -11.66
N GLY A 324 -5.59 17.42 -12.61
CA GLY A 324 -5.81 18.74 -13.20
C GLY A 324 -7.16 18.86 -13.93
N LEU A 325 -7.61 17.78 -14.60
CA LEU A 325 -8.91 17.76 -15.27
C LEU A 325 -10.08 17.77 -14.26
N VAL A 326 -9.98 17.02 -13.16
CA VAL A 326 -10.98 17.01 -12.08
C VAL A 326 -11.04 18.39 -11.40
N GLU A 327 -9.90 19.01 -11.14
CA GLU A 327 -9.85 20.37 -10.57
C GLU A 327 -10.50 21.40 -11.50
N THR A 328 -10.20 21.32 -12.81
CA THR A 328 -10.81 22.17 -13.84
C THR A 328 -12.33 21.99 -13.87
N PHE A 329 -12.81 20.75 -13.86
CA PHE A 329 -14.24 20.43 -13.89
C PHE A 329 -14.97 20.95 -12.65
N ARG A 330 -14.41 20.73 -11.46
CA ARG A 330 -14.98 21.20 -10.20
C ARG A 330 -15.01 22.72 -10.11
N THR A 331 -13.94 23.37 -10.55
CA THR A 331 -13.88 24.84 -10.60
C THR A 331 -14.95 25.37 -11.54
N ALA A 332 -15.08 24.80 -12.75
CA ALA A 332 -16.11 25.19 -13.70
C ALA A 332 -17.52 25.10 -13.10
N LEU A 333 -17.82 24.02 -12.38
CA LEU A 333 -19.11 23.83 -11.70
C LEU A 333 -19.42 24.89 -10.64
N GLN A 334 -18.39 25.52 -10.05
CA GLN A 334 -18.54 26.50 -8.98
C GLN A 334 -18.51 27.95 -9.48
N THR A 335 -17.75 28.24 -10.53
CA THR A 335 -17.41 29.62 -10.90
C THR A 335 -18.03 30.09 -12.20
N THR A 336 -18.58 29.19 -13.02
CA THR A 336 -19.09 29.55 -14.35
C THR A 336 -20.61 29.68 -14.35
N SER A 337 -21.10 30.74 -15.00
CA SER A 337 -22.53 30.93 -15.27
C SER A 337 -22.99 30.27 -16.57
N THR A 338 -22.07 29.70 -17.34
CA THR A 338 -22.34 29.07 -18.64
C THR A 338 -22.03 27.57 -18.60
N ALA A 339 -22.83 26.77 -19.30
CA ALA A 339 -22.69 25.31 -19.28
C ALA A 339 -21.46 24.80 -20.05
N THR A 340 -20.92 25.58 -21.01
CA THR A 340 -19.89 25.10 -21.94
C THR A 340 -18.60 24.61 -21.26
N PRO A 341 -17.98 25.33 -20.31
CA PRO A 341 -16.75 24.84 -19.66
C PRO A 341 -16.99 23.56 -18.85
N VAL A 342 -18.15 23.47 -18.19
CA VAL A 342 -18.60 22.29 -17.45
C VAL A 342 -18.77 21.10 -18.41
N GLN A 343 -19.48 21.29 -19.52
CA GLN A 343 -19.70 20.25 -20.52
C GLN A 343 -18.40 19.77 -21.17
N GLN A 344 -17.46 20.66 -21.46
CA GLN A 344 -16.17 20.30 -22.08
C GLN A 344 -15.31 19.46 -21.14
N ALA A 345 -15.12 19.90 -19.88
CA ALA A 345 -14.34 19.15 -18.90
C ALA A 345 -15.07 17.85 -18.49
N GLY A 346 -16.39 17.93 -18.28
CA GLY A 346 -17.25 16.79 -17.97
C GLY A 346 -17.26 15.74 -19.08
N LYS A 347 -17.19 16.16 -20.35
CA LYS A 347 -17.07 15.24 -21.48
C LYS A 347 -15.75 14.49 -21.51
N LYS A 348 -14.62 15.18 -21.27
CA LYS A 348 -13.31 14.52 -21.19
C LYS A 348 -13.28 13.47 -20.07
N LEU A 349 -13.86 13.79 -18.90
CA LEU A 349 -13.99 12.84 -17.80
C LEU A 349 -14.94 11.69 -18.15
N TYR A 350 -16.07 11.96 -18.81
CA TYR A 350 -16.99 10.94 -19.30
C TYR A 350 -16.31 9.96 -20.26
N ASP A 351 -15.61 10.47 -21.28
CA ASP A 351 -14.93 9.63 -22.29
C ASP A 351 -13.86 8.73 -21.65
N CYS A 352 -13.24 9.19 -20.56
CA CYS A 352 -12.28 8.42 -19.77
C CYS A 352 -12.94 7.35 -18.89
N LEU A 353 -13.96 7.71 -18.12
CA LEU A 353 -14.60 6.85 -17.12
C LEU A 353 -15.63 5.88 -17.73
N ILE A 354 -16.20 6.24 -18.86
CA ILE A 354 -17.16 5.45 -19.63
C ILE A 354 -16.61 5.28 -21.04
N PRO A 355 -15.59 4.41 -21.23
CA PRO A 355 -14.94 4.21 -22.51
C PRO A 355 -15.89 3.56 -23.53
N PRO A 356 -15.59 3.61 -24.85
CA PRO A 356 -16.50 3.14 -25.91
C PRO A 356 -17.03 1.71 -25.71
N LYS A 357 -16.20 0.80 -25.18
CA LYS A 357 -16.62 -0.57 -24.85
C LYS A 357 -17.72 -0.61 -23.79
N LEU A 358 -17.60 0.21 -22.75
CA LEU A 358 -18.63 0.33 -21.72
C LEU A 358 -19.87 1.04 -22.29
N GLN A 359 -19.70 2.11 -23.08
CA GLN A 359 -20.83 2.78 -23.75
C GLN A 359 -21.66 1.81 -24.59
N ALA A 360 -21.02 0.91 -25.35
CA ALA A 360 -21.71 -0.11 -26.12
C ALA A 360 -22.53 -1.06 -25.22
N VAL A 361 -22.00 -1.45 -24.06
CA VAL A 361 -22.72 -2.26 -23.07
C VAL A 361 -23.93 -1.49 -22.51
N LEU A 362 -23.74 -0.21 -22.15
CA LEU A 362 -24.80 0.64 -21.60
C LEU A 362 -25.92 0.93 -22.62
N ASN A 363 -25.59 1.02 -23.92
CA ASN A 363 -26.58 1.28 -24.97
C ASN A 363 -27.30 0.00 -25.43
N ASN A 364 -26.62 -1.15 -25.44
CA ASN A 364 -27.18 -2.41 -25.94
C ASN A 364 -27.89 -3.22 -24.85
N SER A 365 -27.58 -2.95 -23.58
CA SER A 365 -28.23 -3.57 -22.43
C SER A 365 -29.18 -2.55 -21.81
N ARG A 366 -30.32 -3.01 -21.30
CA ARG A 366 -31.26 -2.15 -20.56
C ARG A 366 -30.65 -1.84 -19.19
N ILE A 367 -29.75 -0.85 -19.13
CA ILE A 367 -29.09 -0.38 -17.90
C ILE A 367 -29.72 0.93 -17.48
N ASP A 368 -30.27 0.94 -16.27
CA ASP A 368 -30.93 2.12 -15.69
C ASP A 368 -30.09 2.69 -14.52
N ASN A 369 -29.18 1.91 -13.95
CA ASN A 369 -28.40 2.28 -12.77
C ASN A 369 -26.89 2.17 -13.04
N LEU A 370 -26.14 3.22 -12.72
CA LEU A 370 -24.68 3.20 -12.70
C LEU A 370 -24.21 3.35 -11.26
N ILE A 371 -23.46 2.36 -10.79
CA ILE A 371 -22.82 2.41 -9.48
C ILE A 371 -21.32 2.55 -9.70
N PHE A 372 -20.74 3.65 -9.22
CA PHE A 372 -19.30 3.87 -9.27
C PHE A 372 -18.64 3.46 -7.96
N VAL A 373 -17.47 2.83 -8.08
CA VAL A 373 -16.58 2.53 -6.95
C VAL A 373 -15.29 3.35 -7.11
N PRO A 374 -15.34 4.67 -6.85
CA PRO A 374 -14.24 5.57 -7.14
C PRO A 374 -12.94 5.21 -6.40
N ASP A 375 -11.81 5.53 -7.02
CA ASP A 375 -10.45 5.46 -6.46
C ASP A 375 -9.75 6.82 -6.55
N ARG A 376 -8.95 7.17 -5.54
CA ARG A 376 -8.17 8.42 -5.44
C ARG A 376 -9.00 9.67 -5.84
N ILE A 377 -8.54 10.41 -6.84
CA ILE A 377 -9.11 11.68 -7.30
C ILE A 377 -10.51 11.52 -7.92
N THR A 378 -10.88 10.30 -8.33
CA THR A 378 -12.23 10.05 -8.88
C THR A 378 -13.32 10.12 -7.81
N ASN A 379 -12.97 10.04 -6.51
CA ASN A 379 -13.89 10.31 -5.40
C ASN A 379 -14.46 11.73 -5.44
N TYR A 380 -13.74 12.66 -6.06
CA TYR A 380 -14.09 14.07 -6.11
C TYR A 380 -14.82 14.46 -7.40
N ILE A 381 -15.14 13.50 -8.27
CA ILE A 381 -15.86 13.76 -9.53
C ILE A 381 -17.37 13.73 -9.24
N PRO A 382 -18.09 14.82 -9.49
CA PRO A 382 -19.55 14.80 -9.49
C PRO A 382 -20.06 13.99 -10.69
N MET A 383 -20.19 12.67 -10.53
CA MET A 383 -20.57 11.74 -11.62
C MET A 383 -21.86 12.16 -12.33
N ALA A 384 -22.81 12.73 -11.58
CA ALA A 384 -24.07 13.27 -12.10
C ALA A 384 -23.91 14.34 -13.18
N ALA A 385 -22.86 15.15 -13.10
CA ALA A 385 -22.61 16.26 -14.01
C ALA A 385 -21.69 15.87 -15.19
N LEU A 386 -21.28 14.60 -15.29
CA LEU A 386 -20.57 14.12 -16.47
C LEU A 386 -21.50 14.17 -17.69
N HIS A 387 -20.96 14.60 -18.83
CA HIS A 387 -21.73 14.91 -20.02
C HIS A 387 -21.28 14.04 -21.19
N ASP A 388 -22.19 13.29 -21.81
CA ASP A 388 -21.84 12.36 -22.90
C ASP A 388 -21.62 13.06 -24.25
N GLY A 389 -21.94 14.36 -24.31
CA GLY A 389 -21.93 15.19 -25.52
C GLY A 389 -23.34 15.60 -25.95
N GLN A 390 -24.37 14.96 -25.42
CA GLN A 390 -25.78 15.28 -25.64
C GLN A 390 -26.48 15.68 -24.34
N GLN A 391 -26.24 14.92 -23.27
CA GLN A 391 -26.92 15.10 -21.98
C GLN A 391 -26.01 14.68 -20.82
N TYR A 392 -26.40 15.09 -19.61
CA TYR A 392 -25.75 14.70 -18.37
C TYR A 392 -26.12 13.27 -17.97
N LEU A 393 -25.23 12.57 -17.26
CA LEU A 393 -25.49 11.20 -16.82
C LEU A 393 -26.75 11.07 -15.95
N ILE A 394 -27.02 12.07 -15.10
CA ILE A 394 -28.21 12.08 -14.23
C ILE A 394 -29.53 12.12 -15.01
N GLU A 395 -29.52 12.58 -16.26
CA GLU A 395 -30.71 12.62 -17.12
C GLU A 395 -31.06 11.24 -17.69
N ARG A 396 -30.12 10.29 -17.68
CA ARG A 396 -30.28 8.95 -18.25
C ARG A 396 -30.28 7.83 -17.23
N TYR A 397 -29.50 7.97 -16.17
CA TYR A 397 -29.25 6.89 -15.22
C TYR A 397 -29.48 7.34 -13.79
N SER A 398 -29.94 6.40 -12.96
CA SER A 398 -29.79 6.51 -11.51
C SER A 398 -28.31 6.31 -11.16
N LEU A 399 -27.75 7.23 -10.38
CA LEU A 399 -26.32 7.25 -10.07
C LEU A 399 -26.11 7.02 -8.57
N SER A 400 -25.16 6.17 -8.24
CA SER A 400 -24.74 5.97 -6.86
C SER A 400 -23.23 5.74 -6.80
N ASN A 401 -22.62 6.18 -5.71
CA ASN A 401 -21.23 5.86 -5.40
C ASN A 401 -21.21 4.96 -4.18
N ILE A 402 -20.45 3.88 -4.25
CA ILE A 402 -20.16 3.01 -3.11
C ILE A 402 -18.67 3.01 -2.82
N LEU A 403 -18.29 2.67 -1.59
CA LEU A 403 -16.90 2.64 -1.17
C LEU A 403 -16.16 1.40 -1.69
N ALA A 404 -16.78 0.23 -1.52
CA ALA A 404 -16.30 -1.06 -1.99
C ALA A 404 -17.48 -2.03 -2.12
N ALA A 405 -17.49 -2.88 -3.15
CA ALA A 405 -18.61 -3.81 -3.35
C ALA A 405 -18.68 -4.92 -2.30
N SER A 406 -17.52 -5.32 -1.77
CA SER A 406 -17.42 -6.24 -0.64
C SER A 406 -18.19 -5.75 0.60
N PHE A 407 -18.32 -4.42 0.80
CA PHE A 407 -18.96 -3.81 1.98
C PHE A 407 -20.35 -3.25 1.71
N THR A 408 -20.83 -3.29 0.47
CA THR A 408 -22.19 -2.84 0.18
C THR A 408 -23.19 -3.86 0.70
N ASP A 409 -23.83 -3.55 1.82
CA ASP A 409 -24.99 -4.30 2.28
C ASP A 409 -26.18 -4.01 1.35
N THR A 410 -26.69 -5.09 0.76
CA THR A 410 -27.82 -5.08 -0.18
C THR A 410 -29.09 -5.70 0.42
N ASP A 411 -28.96 -6.29 1.61
CA ASP A 411 -30.02 -7.03 2.30
C ASP A 411 -30.70 -6.16 3.34
N SER A 412 -29.99 -5.20 3.93
CA SER A 412 -30.56 -4.22 4.84
C SER A 412 -31.76 -3.51 4.22
N ARG A 413 -32.82 -3.38 5.02
CA ARG A 413 -34.04 -2.64 4.67
C ARG A 413 -34.22 -1.52 5.68
N LEU A 414 -34.66 -0.36 5.21
CA LEU A 414 -35.12 0.69 6.11
C LEU A 414 -36.24 0.10 7.00
N PRO A 415 -36.23 0.35 8.31
CA PRO A 415 -37.34 -0.03 9.16
C PRO A 415 -38.63 0.60 8.63
N SER A 416 -39.77 -0.06 8.87
CA SER A 416 -41.09 0.39 8.40
C SER A 416 -41.43 1.82 8.81
N GLU A 417 -40.86 2.30 9.91
CA GLU A 417 -40.87 3.70 10.33
C GLU A 417 -39.42 4.21 10.52
N PRO A 418 -38.80 4.78 9.47
CA PRO A 418 -37.45 5.29 9.59
C PRO A 418 -37.44 6.55 10.45
N SER A 419 -36.64 6.56 11.50
CA SER A 419 -36.28 7.79 12.22
C SER A 419 -35.25 8.55 11.37
N ILE A 420 -35.72 9.50 10.57
CA ILE A 420 -34.86 10.27 9.66
C ILE A 420 -34.23 11.43 10.45
N LEU A 421 -32.91 11.43 10.59
CA LEU A 421 -32.17 12.57 11.12
C LEU A 421 -31.87 13.56 9.98
N GLY A 422 -32.68 14.60 9.86
CA GLY A 422 -32.48 15.65 8.86
C GLY A 422 -31.48 16.71 9.34
N PHE A 423 -30.26 16.69 8.79
CA PHE A 423 -29.34 17.83 8.90
C PHE A 423 -29.67 18.87 7.82
N GLY A 424 -30.53 19.82 8.15
CA GLY A 424 -30.71 21.05 7.40
C GLY A 424 -30.21 22.21 8.23
N SER A 425 -29.36 23.08 7.66
CA SER A 425 -29.04 24.35 8.32
C SER A 425 -30.31 25.22 8.33
N PRO A 426 -30.94 25.50 9.48
CA PRO A 426 -32.26 26.11 9.53
C PRO A 426 -32.24 27.64 9.28
N LYS A 427 -31.08 28.22 8.97
CA LYS A 427 -30.93 29.63 8.62
C LYS A 427 -30.02 29.79 7.40
N PRO A 428 -30.49 30.32 6.27
CA PRO A 428 -29.60 30.82 5.24
C PRO A 428 -28.91 32.07 5.80
N SER A 429 -27.69 31.93 6.32
CA SER A 429 -26.85 33.10 6.60
C SER A 429 -26.30 33.61 5.26
N PRO A 430 -26.49 34.88 4.89
CA PRO A 430 -25.79 35.48 3.78
C PRO A 430 -24.37 35.80 4.23
N SER A 431 -23.51 34.79 4.31
CA SER A 431 -22.04 34.94 4.35
C SER A 431 -21.38 33.57 4.48
N THR A 432 -20.66 33.21 3.41
CA THR A 432 -19.49 32.32 3.41
C THR A 432 -19.62 31.01 4.19
N ILE A 433 -20.15 29.99 3.52
CA ILE A 433 -19.77 28.60 3.82
C ILE A 433 -18.25 28.53 3.60
N PRO A 434 -17.43 28.15 4.60
CA PRO A 434 -16.01 27.91 4.36
C PRO A 434 -15.88 26.79 3.32
N PRO A 435 -14.99 26.92 2.31
CA PRO A 435 -14.83 25.88 1.30
C PRO A 435 -14.52 24.55 1.99
N ALA A 436 -15.05 23.46 1.43
CA ALA A 436 -14.64 22.10 1.81
C ALA A 436 -13.11 22.03 1.81
N PRO A 437 -12.49 21.30 2.75
CA PRO A 437 -11.03 21.20 2.84
C PRO A 437 -10.48 20.89 1.45
N THR A 438 -9.59 21.77 0.99
CA THR A 438 -8.89 21.58 -0.28
C THR A 438 -8.19 20.23 -0.25
N ALA A 439 -8.27 19.50 -1.36
CA ALA A 439 -7.51 18.27 -1.53
C ALA A 439 -6.04 18.54 -1.15
N PRO A 440 -5.37 17.66 -0.40
CA PRO A 440 -3.95 17.80 -0.19
C PRO A 440 -3.28 17.82 -1.56
N SER A 441 -2.59 18.92 -1.89
CA SER A 441 -1.80 19.01 -3.11
C SER A 441 -0.84 17.81 -3.17
N PRO A 442 -0.58 17.22 -4.34
CA PRO A 442 0.55 16.30 -4.48
C PRO A 442 1.81 17.07 -4.08
N SER A 443 2.35 16.73 -2.92
CA SER A 443 3.52 17.41 -2.38
C SER A 443 4.73 17.03 -3.22
N SER A 444 5.21 17.94 -4.06
CA SER A 444 6.60 17.93 -4.51
C SER A 444 7.52 17.93 -3.28
N PRO A 445 8.67 17.22 -3.31
CA PRO A 445 9.52 17.05 -2.13
C PRO A 445 10.08 18.41 -1.69
N LYS A 446 9.52 18.98 -0.62
CA LYS A 446 10.12 20.14 0.06
C LYS A 446 11.12 19.62 1.09
N ASN A 447 12.38 20.00 0.90
CA ASN A 447 13.46 19.89 1.87
C ASN A 447 13.00 20.36 3.26
N SER A 448 12.91 19.43 4.20
CA SER A 448 12.72 19.72 5.62
C SER A 448 14.08 19.90 6.29
N THR A 449 14.45 21.15 6.57
CA THR A 449 15.38 21.48 7.65
C THR A 449 14.72 21.17 8.99
N PRO A 450 15.41 20.57 9.99
CA PRO A 450 14.83 20.38 11.32
C PRO A 450 14.96 21.69 12.12
N SER A 451 13.83 22.26 12.55
CA SER A 451 13.83 23.26 13.61
C SER A 451 14.01 22.55 14.96
N SER A 452 15.03 22.98 15.69
CA SER A 452 15.24 22.72 17.11
C SER A 452 14.00 23.08 17.93
N ASN A 453 13.50 22.18 18.75
CA ASN A 453 12.78 22.54 19.97
C ASN A 453 13.34 21.71 21.13
N ALA A 454 14.31 22.31 21.80
CA ALA A 454 14.60 22.05 23.19
C ALA A 454 13.66 22.95 24.01
N THR A 455 12.87 22.37 24.90
CA THR A 455 12.35 23.10 26.05
C THR A 455 12.29 22.17 27.25
N ALA A 456 12.92 22.66 28.31
CA ALA A 456 13.09 22.04 29.60
C ALA A 456 11.77 21.92 30.37
N ALA A 457 11.69 20.89 31.22
CA ALA A 457 10.78 20.83 32.35
C ALA A 457 11.50 20.21 33.56
N THR A 458 12.28 21.03 34.25
CA THR A 458 12.40 21.05 35.72
C THR A 458 11.14 21.81 36.22
N THR A 459 10.36 21.47 37.24
CA THR A 459 10.56 20.84 38.55
C THR A 459 9.20 20.34 39.07
N ASN A 460 9.16 19.25 39.85
CA ASN A 460 8.79 19.29 41.28
C ASN A 460 8.54 17.88 41.82
N ALA A 461 9.38 17.53 42.78
CA ALA A 461 9.17 16.44 43.71
C ALA A 461 7.98 16.76 44.63
N ALA A 462 7.06 15.82 44.75
CA ALA A 462 6.18 15.70 45.90
C ALA A 462 6.14 14.23 46.32
N SER A 463 6.81 13.99 47.42
CA SER A 463 6.82 12.77 48.20
C SER A 463 5.46 12.51 48.84
N SER A 464 4.99 11.26 48.79
CA SER A 464 4.29 10.67 49.92
C SER A 464 4.31 9.14 49.87
N PRO A 465 4.25 8.48 51.04
CA PRO A 465 4.98 7.25 51.28
C PRO A 465 4.11 6.00 51.18
N ALA A 466 4.81 4.87 51.09
CA ALA A 466 4.29 3.54 51.32
C ALA A 466 3.56 3.42 52.67
N LYS A 467 2.41 2.74 52.64
CA LYS A 467 2.00 1.82 53.71
C LYS A 467 1.31 0.61 53.09
N SER A 468 1.97 -0.52 53.25
CA SER A 468 1.42 -1.87 53.24
C SER A 468 0.52 -2.09 54.46
N CYS A 469 -0.69 -2.59 54.22
CA CYS A 469 -1.28 -3.80 54.83
C CYS A 469 -2.35 -4.31 53.86
#